data_AF-A0A243PFI3-F1
#
_entry.id   AF-A0A243PFI3-F1
#
_cell.length_a   1.000
_cell.length_b   1.000
_cell.length_c   1.000
_cell.angle_alpha   90.00
_cell.angle_beta   90.00
_cell.angle_gamma   90.00
#
_symmetry.space_group_name_H-M   'P 1'
#
loop_
_entity.id
_entity.type
_entity.pdbx_description
1 polymer ?
#
loop_
_entity_poly.entity_id
_entity_poly.type
_entity_poly.pdbx_seq_one_letter_code
_entity_poly.pdbx_strand_id
1 'polypeptide(L)'
;MSSFAASPDNSRNGTVSPELISKIDPNDKFSKGAQEIGLLIKDSLASVGDAFFTTYMQKTGLREKLSSAAISAIERETHRYVEQKLLHFKDALWAQSAADCVRNARKHGVSVRSVLNAVAAANEKIIALIWEYSRDDAERSQRLTLVMLHIAMMDAGLMTNVLSNDQADAQRAERQRFGSLFEQRIVGEIDGATRLGESLREQAKDASAATRGMLGKASEVAAAAEQSALAMREAARTSAGLIRAIEDARTEVEGAAGVALRAAKQSGDAVTMSSTLSEHAKSIESILGLIRDIAGQTNLLALNATIEAARAGDAGRGFAVVAQEVKSLANQTARATDEIAGKIADIQASTRLSVETNERIRDTVGEVQASAERIRHAMDAQAQTVTMITAAVDETALAADSMSTTISAIRQDTEVVASEIDQLERGFVSVEGKLASLRHASSDFGRQVA
;
A
#
# COMPACT_ATOMS: atom_id res chain seq x y z
N MET A 1 -32.61 54.83 -28.44
CA MET A 1 -32.97 56.08 -27.75
C MET A 1 -32.00 56.27 -26.60
N SER A 2 -31.61 57.54 -26.38
CA SER A 2 -31.00 58.06 -25.14
C SER A 2 -29.66 57.46 -24.69
N SER A 3 -28.55 57.93 -25.28
CA SER A 3 -27.38 58.37 -24.51
C SER A 3 -26.40 59.11 -25.42
N PHE A 4 -26.68 60.40 -25.59
CA PHE A 4 -25.73 61.42 -26.05
C PHE A 4 -25.23 62.25 -24.84
N ALA A 5 -25.27 61.64 -23.65
CA ALA A 5 -24.93 62.28 -22.38
C ALA A 5 -23.50 61.89 -21.97
N ALA A 6 -22.73 62.92 -21.63
CA ALA A 6 -21.34 62.86 -21.23
C ALA A 6 -21.05 61.80 -20.14
N SER A 7 -20.04 60.97 -20.37
CA SER A 7 -19.33 60.27 -19.29
C SER A 7 -18.27 61.22 -18.70
N PRO A 8 -18.29 61.51 -17.39
CA PRO A 8 -17.32 62.37 -16.74
C PRO A 8 -16.18 61.53 -16.16
N ASP A 9 -15.29 61.02 -17.01
CA ASP A 9 -13.93 60.64 -16.57
C ASP A 9 -12.97 60.61 -17.77
N ASN A 10 -12.63 61.80 -18.27
CA ASN A 10 -11.73 61.97 -19.42
C ASN A 10 -10.57 62.90 -19.07
N SER A 11 -10.04 62.77 -17.85
CA SER A 11 -9.02 63.68 -17.30
C SER A 11 -7.58 63.41 -17.77
N ARG A 12 -7.36 62.50 -18.74
CA ARG A 12 -6.00 62.20 -19.26
C ARG A 12 -5.83 62.07 -20.78
N ASN A 13 -6.88 62.13 -21.60
CA ASN A 13 -6.74 61.95 -23.05
C ASN A 13 -6.88 63.25 -23.86
N GLY A 14 -5.77 63.98 -23.96
CA GLY A 14 -5.49 64.84 -25.11
C GLY A 14 -6.60 65.81 -25.52
N THR A 15 -7.24 66.48 -24.58
CA THR A 15 -8.13 67.61 -24.88
C THR A 15 -7.29 68.71 -25.50
N VAL A 16 -7.66 69.14 -26.70
CA VAL A 16 -7.01 70.26 -27.38
C VAL A 16 -7.41 71.53 -26.65
N SER A 17 -6.53 72.01 -25.79
CA SER A 17 -6.79 73.20 -24.99
C SER A 17 -6.55 74.48 -25.80
N PRO A 18 -7.21 75.60 -25.45
CA PRO A 18 -6.87 76.92 -25.97
C PRO A 18 -5.38 77.28 -25.79
N GLU A 19 -4.72 76.72 -24.77
CA GLU A 19 -3.28 76.83 -24.57
C GLU A 19 -2.46 76.13 -25.67
N LEU A 20 -2.91 74.98 -26.17
CA LEU A 20 -2.27 74.31 -27.30
C LEU A 20 -2.41 75.13 -28.58
N ILE A 21 -3.57 75.73 -28.82
CA ILE A 21 -3.79 76.62 -29.97
C ILE A 21 -2.92 77.88 -29.87
N SER A 22 -2.78 78.45 -28.68
CA SER A 22 -1.89 79.60 -28.44
C SER A 22 -0.40 79.27 -28.62
N LYS A 23 0.01 78.01 -28.40
CA LYS A 23 1.36 77.53 -28.72
C LYS A 23 1.58 77.33 -30.22
N ILE A 24 0.55 76.93 -30.96
CA ILE A 24 0.66 76.69 -32.41
C ILE A 24 0.54 78.00 -33.20
N ASP A 25 -0.19 78.99 -32.68
CA ASP A 25 -0.36 80.31 -33.30
C ASP A 25 0.04 81.46 -32.37
N PRO A 26 1.31 81.57 -31.96
CA PRO A 26 1.75 82.54 -30.96
C PRO A 26 1.60 84.01 -31.39
N ASN A 27 1.49 84.27 -32.70
CA ASN A 27 1.36 85.62 -33.26
C ASN A 27 -0.05 85.91 -33.81
N ASP A 28 -1.05 85.09 -33.50
CA ASP A 28 -2.42 85.14 -34.04
C ASP A 28 -2.47 85.17 -35.59
N LYS A 29 -1.44 84.65 -36.27
CA LYS A 29 -1.33 84.66 -37.74
C LYS A 29 -2.38 83.77 -38.37
N PHE A 30 -2.55 82.56 -37.84
CA PHE A 30 -3.53 81.60 -38.34
C PHE A 30 -4.94 81.96 -37.92
N SER A 31 -5.12 82.43 -36.68
CA SER A 31 -6.41 82.86 -36.13
C SER A 31 -6.99 84.04 -36.92
N LYS A 32 -6.18 85.08 -37.18
CA LYS A 32 -6.62 86.24 -37.98
C LYS A 32 -6.86 85.86 -39.43
N GLY A 33 -6.00 85.04 -40.03
CA GLY A 33 -6.18 84.61 -41.41
C GLY A 33 -7.37 83.66 -41.60
N ALA A 34 -7.64 82.77 -40.64
CA ALA A 34 -8.85 81.93 -40.61
C ALA A 34 -10.11 82.79 -40.56
N GLN A 35 -10.11 83.80 -39.68
CA GLN A 35 -11.23 84.72 -39.54
C GLN A 35 -11.43 85.56 -40.81
N GLU A 36 -10.35 86.02 -41.43
CA GLU A 36 -10.39 86.71 -42.72
C GLU A 36 -11.00 85.83 -43.81
N ILE A 37 -10.61 84.54 -43.89
CA ILE A 37 -11.20 83.56 -44.81
C ILE A 37 -12.68 83.36 -44.52
N GLY A 38 -13.06 83.12 -43.26
CA GLY A 38 -14.43 82.88 -42.85
C GLY A 38 -15.36 84.07 -43.14
N LEU A 39 -14.87 85.29 -42.98
CA LEU A 39 -15.60 86.51 -43.33
C LEU A 39 -15.69 86.71 -44.86
N LEU A 40 -14.61 86.39 -45.60
CA LEU A 40 -14.60 86.47 -47.06
C LEU A 40 -15.65 85.54 -47.69
N ILE A 41 -15.80 84.34 -47.13
CA ILE A 41 -16.70 83.30 -47.67
C ILE A 41 -18.02 83.20 -46.89
N LYS A 42 -18.37 84.19 -46.07
CA LYS A 42 -19.48 84.11 -45.09
C LYS A 42 -20.78 83.61 -45.69
N ASP A 43 -21.16 84.13 -46.86
CA ASP A 43 -22.41 83.76 -47.56
C ASP A 43 -22.34 82.38 -48.23
N SER A 44 -21.13 81.83 -48.40
CA SER A 44 -20.84 80.53 -48.98
C SER A 44 -20.40 79.48 -47.95
N LEU A 45 -20.36 79.81 -46.65
CA LEU A 45 -19.83 78.95 -45.59
C LEU A 45 -20.61 77.63 -45.46
N ALA A 46 -21.93 77.67 -45.66
CA ALA A 46 -22.78 76.48 -45.69
C ALA A 46 -22.34 75.49 -46.78
N SER A 47 -21.96 75.98 -47.97
CA SER A 47 -21.51 75.13 -49.09
C SER A 47 -20.20 74.39 -48.80
N VAL A 48 -19.38 74.90 -47.88
CA VAL A 48 -18.17 74.22 -47.39
C VAL A 48 -18.53 73.07 -46.45
N GLY A 49 -19.48 73.31 -45.55
CA GLY A 49 -20.07 72.27 -44.70
C GLY A 49 -20.70 71.15 -45.53
N ASP A 50 -21.46 71.51 -46.56
CA ASP A 50 -22.08 70.56 -47.49
C ASP A 50 -21.04 69.70 -48.23
N ALA A 51 -19.93 70.31 -48.65
CA ALA A 51 -18.84 69.62 -49.34
C ALA A 51 -18.15 68.60 -48.41
N PHE A 52 -17.90 68.97 -47.16
CA PHE A 52 -17.42 68.05 -46.13
C PHE A 52 -18.42 66.91 -45.95
N PHE A 53 -19.67 67.25 -45.66
CA PHE A 53 -20.71 66.30 -45.27
C PHE A 53 -21.00 65.29 -46.38
N THR A 54 -21.14 65.76 -47.61
CA THR A 54 -21.38 64.92 -48.80
C THR A 54 -20.23 63.93 -48.99
N THR A 55 -18.99 64.43 -48.92
CA THR A 55 -17.79 63.59 -49.08
C THR A 55 -17.69 62.58 -47.93
N TYR A 56 -17.98 63.00 -46.69
CA TYR A 56 -17.98 62.13 -45.52
C TYR A 56 -19.01 61.01 -45.67
N MET A 57 -20.26 61.34 -46.02
CA MET A 57 -21.31 60.34 -46.26
C MET A 57 -20.95 59.37 -47.38
N GLN A 58 -20.37 59.86 -48.48
CA GLN A 58 -19.96 59.04 -49.62
C GLN A 58 -18.80 58.10 -49.27
N LYS A 59 -17.76 58.59 -48.59
CA LYS A 59 -16.55 57.81 -48.27
C LYS A 59 -16.75 56.83 -47.12
N THR A 60 -17.80 57.00 -46.33
CA THR A 60 -18.11 56.14 -45.18
C THR A 60 -19.26 55.18 -45.43
N GLY A 61 -20.13 55.48 -46.41
CA GLY A 61 -21.36 54.71 -46.66
C GLY A 61 -22.37 54.80 -45.51
N LEU A 62 -22.22 55.78 -44.61
CA LEU A 62 -23.07 55.90 -43.42
C LEU A 62 -24.49 56.36 -43.75
N ARG A 63 -24.71 56.94 -44.93
CA ARG A 63 -26.03 57.44 -45.36
C ARG A 63 -27.10 56.34 -45.40
N GLU A 64 -26.71 55.11 -45.68
CA GLU A 64 -27.59 53.93 -45.70
C GLU A 64 -27.71 53.24 -44.33
N LYS A 65 -26.81 53.56 -43.40
CA LYS A 65 -26.65 52.86 -42.12
C LYS A 65 -27.17 53.64 -40.91
N LEU A 66 -27.36 54.95 -41.05
CA LEU A 66 -27.76 55.83 -39.96
C LEU A 66 -29.20 56.32 -40.12
N SER A 67 -29.86 56.61 -38.99
CA SER A 67 -31.18 57.23 -39.00
C SER A 67 -31.11 58.66 -39.55
N SER A 68 -32.23 59.15 -40.09
CA SER A 68 -32.35 60.53 -40.58
C SER A 68 -31.95 61.56 -39.51
N ALA A 69 -32.35 61.35 -38.25
CA ALA A 69 -31.98 62.21 -37.13
C ALA A 69 -30.46 62.25 -36.87
N ALA A 70 -29.76 61.11 -37.01
CA ALA A 70 -28.32 61.03 -36.84
C ALA A 70 -27.57 61.69 -38.01
N ILE A 71 -28.06 61.49 -39.24
CA ILE A 71 -27.53 62.13 -40.45
C ILE A 71 -27.61 63.66 -40.31
N SER A 72 -28.78 64.20 -39.93
CA SER A 72 -28.92 65.65 -39.72
C SER A 72 -28.10 66.18 -38.53
N ALA A 73 -27.82 65.37 -37.53
CA ALA A 73 -26.93 65.77 -36.43
C ALA A 73 -25.47 65.88 -36.89
N ILE A 74 -25.00 64.92 -37.70
CA ILE A 74 -23.67 64.97 -38.31
C ILE A 74 -23.57 66.18 -39.22
N GLU A 75 -24.57 66.42 -40.07
CA GLU A 75 -24.64 67.60 -40.94
C GLU A 75 -24.48 68.91 -40.16
N ARG A 76 -25.29 69.13 -39.11
CA ARG A 76 -25.16 70.30 -38.24
C ARG A 76 -23.78 70.42 -37.60
N GLU A 77 -23.22 69.30 -37.13
CA GLU A 77 -21.91 69.29 -36.50
C GLU A 77 -20.79 69.63 -37.50
N THR A 78 -20.89 69.17 -38.75
CA THR A 78 -19.90 69.48 -39.79
C THR A 78 -19.93 70.95 -40.18
N HIS A 79 -21.11 71.56 -40.23
CA HIS A 79 -21.26 73.00 -40.48
C HIS A 79 -20.69 73.81 -39.32
N ARG A 80 -21.01 73.42 -38.08
CA ARG A 80 -20.47 74.01 -36.87
C ARG A 80 -18.96 73.90 -36.81
N TYR A 81 -18.40 72.76 -37.17
CA TYR A 81 -16.95 72.54 -37.21
C TYR A 81 -16.26 73.49 -38.19
N VAL A 82 -16.78 73.66 -39.41
CA VAL A 82 -16.25 74.60 -40.41
C VAL A 82 -16.33 76.04 -39.91
N GLU A 83 -17.46 76.41 -39.33
CA GLU A 83 -17.67 77.74 -38.74
C GLU A 83 -16.69 78.01 -37.60
N GLN A 84 -16.54 77.08 -36.67
CA GLN A 84 -15.61 77.21 -35.55
C GLN A 84 -14.16 77.28 -36.02
N LYS A 85 -13.79 76.49 -37.04
CA LYS A 85 -12.45 76.47 -37.61
C LYS A 85 -12.09 77.78 -38.29
N LEU A 86 -13.04 78.46 -38.93
CA LEU A 86 -12.76 79.70 -39.65
C LEU A 86 -13.02 80.95 -38.81
N LEU A 87 -14.16 81.06 -38.13
CA LEU A 87 -14.56 82.27 -37.41
C LEU A 87 -14.11 82.31 -35.94
N HIS A 88 -13.87 81.14 -35.32
CA HIS A 88 -13.58 80.98 -33.89
C HIS A 88 -12.32 80.13 -33.62
N PHE A 89 -11.32 80.23 -34.48
CA PHE A 89 -10.14 79.35 -34.45
C PHE A 89 -9.43 79.30 -33.09
N LYS A 90 -9.36 80.43 -32.39
CA LYS A 90 -8.67 80.59 -31.09
C LYS A 90 -9.36 79.84 -29.95
N ASP A 91 -10.66 79.58 -30.06
CA ASP A 91 -11.46 78.96 -29.01
C ASP A 91 -11.23 77.44 -28.90
N ALA A 92 -10.46 76.86 -29.84
CA ALA A 92 -10.08 75.44 -29.89
C ALA A 92 -11.25 74.44 -30.03
N LEU A 93 -12.50 74.89 -30.07
CA LEU A 93 -13.68 74.03 -30.19
C LEU A 93 -13.69 73.21 -31.50
N TRP A 94 -13.15 73.76 -32.58
CA TRP A 94 -12.97 73.03 -33.85
C TRP A 94 -12.03 71.83 -33.69
N ALA A 95 -10.99 71.96 -32.89
CA ALA A 95 -10.00 70.91 -32.67
C ALA A 95 -10.56 69.80 -31.77
N GLN A 96 -11.38 70.16 -30.78
CA GLN A 96 -12.14 69.20 -30.00
C GLN A 96 -13.15 68.43 -30.89
N SER A 97 -13.89 69.14 -31.75
CA SER A 97 -14.82 68.52 -32.70
C SER A 97 -14.09 67.59 -33.69
N ALA A 98 -12.91 67.98 -34.18
CA ALA A 98 -12.05 67.12 -34.99
C ALA A 98 -11.61 65.84 -34.25
N ALA A 99 -11.15 65.97 -33.00
CA ALA A 99 -10.76 64.83 -32.18
C ALA A 99 -11.94 63.89 -31.90
N ASP A 100 -13.11 64.43 -31.57
CA ASP A 100 -14.32 63.65 -31.30
C ASP A 100 -14.85 62.99 -32.57
N CYS A 101 -14.75 63.64 -33.73
CA CYS A 101 -15.07 63.04 -35.02
C CYS A 101 -14.20 61.81 -35.31
N VAL A 102 -12.89 61.89 -35.07
CA VAL A 102 -11.97 60.75 -35.25
C VAL A 102 -12.29 59.61 -34.28
N ARG A 103 -12.50 59.92 -32.99
CA ARG A 103 -12.86 58.94 -31.96
C ARG A 103 -14.18 58.24 -32.30
N ASN A 104 -15.18 59.01 -32.71
CA ASN A 104 -16.50 58.49 -33.02
C ASN A 104 -16.48 57.68 -34.33
N ALA A 105 -15.74 58.13 -35.35
CA ALA A 105 -15.49 57.37 -36.56
C ALA A 105 -14.86 56.01 -36.24
N ARG A 106 -13.80 55.98 -35.42
CA ARG A 106 -13.15 54.73 -34.98
C ARG A 106 -14.11 53.82 -34.24
N LYS A 107 -14.88 54.35 -33.28
CA LYS A 107 -15.87 53.59 -32.50
C LYS A 107 -16.88 52.86 -33.40
N HIS A 108 -17.16 53.40 -34.58
CA HIS A 108 -18.11 52.83 -35.55
C HIS A 108 -17.42 52.17 -36.75
N GLY A 109 -16.13 51.84 -36.67
CA GLY A 109 -15.39 51.14 -37.72
C GLY A 109 -15.15 51.95 -38.99
N VAL A 110 -15.29 53.28 -38.93
CA VAL A 110 -15.01 54.19 -40.04
C VAL A 110 -13.52 54.51 -40.07
N SER A 111 -12.91 54.38 -41.25
CA SER A 111 -11.51 54.72 -41.45
C SER A 111 -11.26 56.22 -41.25
N VAL A 112 -10.22 56.57 -40.49
CA VAL A 112 -9.74 57.96 -40.37
C VAL A 112 -9.37 58.54 -41.73
N ARG A 113 -8.96 57.71 -42.70
CA ARG A 113 -8.76 58.14 -44.09
C ARG A 113 -10.04 58.74 -44.70
N SER A 114 -11.21 58.19 -44.38
CA SER A 114 -12.49 58.73 -44.85
C SER A 114 -12.83 60.07 -44.20
N VAL A 115 -12.48 60.25 -42.92
CA VAL A 115 -12.60 61.55 -42.21
C VAL A 115 -11.67 62.59 -42.85
N LEU A 116 -10.40 62.25 -43.06
CA LEU A 116 -9.41 63.14 -43.68
C LEU A 116 -9.78 63.53 -45.11
N ASN A 117 -10.37 62.62 -45.90
CA ASN A 117 -10.87 62.96 -47.23
C ASN A 117 -12.01 63.99 -47.19
N ALA A 118 -12.90 63.91 -46.20
CA ALA A 118 -13.98 64.88 -46.03
C ALA A 118 -13.46 66.26 -45.61
N VAL A 119 -12.49 66.28 -44.69
CA VAL A 119 -11.75 67.50 -44.32
C VAL A 119 -11.08 68.12 -45.56
N ALA A 120 -10.42 67.29 -46.38
CA ALA A 120 -9.77 67.75 -47.61
C ALA A 120 -10.77 68.38 -48.58
N ALA A 121 -11.95 67.77 -48.78
CA ALA A 121 -12.99 68.33 -49.65
C ALA A 121 -13.52 69.70 -49.17
N ALA A 122 -13.69 69.88 -47.87
CA ALA A 122 -14.01 71.21 -47.31
C ALA A 122 -12.87 72.21 -47.58
N ASN A 123 -11.62 71.81 -47.34
CA ASN A 123 -10.46 72.69 -47.57
C ASN A 123 -10.30 73.08 -49.04
N GLU A 124 -10.50 72.14 -49.98
CA GLU A 124 -10.53 72.41 -51.43
C GLU A 124 -11.61 73.42 -51.79
N LYS A 125 -12.83 73.27 -51.23
CA LYS A 125 -13.92 74.21 -51.43
C LYS A 125 -13.58 75.61 -50.88
N ILE A 126 -12.96 75.69 -49.71
CA ILE A 126 -12.49 76.96 -49.14
C ILE A 126 -11.47 77.63 -50.05
N ILE A 127 -10.47 76.88 -50.55
CA ILE A 127 -9.43 77.43 -51.44
C ILE A 127 -10.05 77.93 -52.75
N ALA A 128 -10.99 77.19 -53.34
CA ALA A 128 -11.71 77.62 -54.53
C ALA A 128 -12.48 78.95 -54.30
N LEU A 129 -13.12 79.09 -53.14
CA LEU A 129 -13.83 80.32 -52.77
C LEU A 129 -12.86 81.49 -52.50
N ILE A 130 -11.70 81.24 -51.89
CA ILE A 130 -10.65 82.26 -51.72
C ILE A 130 -10.22 82.81 -53.10
N TRP A 131 -9.98 81.93 -54.07
CA TRP A 131 -9.61 82.32 -55.42
C TRP A 131 -10.72 83.07 -56.14
N GLU A 132 -11.98 82.69 -55.93
CA GLU A 132 -13.14 83.34 -56.53
C GLU A 132 -13.39 84.76 -55.98
N TYR A 133 -13.33 84.94 -54.66
CA TYR A 133 -13.61 86.22 -54.02
C TYR A 133 -12.40 87.16 -53.92
N SER A 134 -11.21 86.70 -54.29
CA SER A 134 -9.98 87.50 -54.30
C SER A 134 -9.37 87.61 -55.71
N ARG A 135 -10.18 87.50 -56.78
CA ARG A 135 -9.71 87.53 -58.17
C ARG A 135 -8.90 88.80 -58.51
N ASP A 136 -9.25 89.91 -57.90
CA ASP A 136 -8.64 91.21 -58.15
C ASP A 136 -7.44 91.51 -57.21
N ASP A 137 -7.11 90.59 -56.29
CA ASP A 137 -6.04 90.75 -55.30
C ASP A 137 -5.22 89.44 -55.15
N ALA A 138 -4.22 89.31 -56.02
CA ALA A 138 -3.35 88.13 -56.07
C ALA A 138 -2.53 87.92 -54.78
N GLU A 139 -2.08 89.00 -54.13
CA GLU A 139 -1.31 88.92 -52.88
C GLU A 139 -2.18 88.43 -51.73
N ARG A 140 -3.43 88.91 -51.62
CA ARG A 140 -4.39 88.43 -50.63
C ARG A 140 -4.79 86.98 -50.87
N SER A 141 -5.05 86.60 -52.13
CA SER A 141 -5.38 85.21 -52.49
C SER A 141 -4.25 84.24 -52.11
N GLN A 142 -2.99 84.59 -52.42
CA GLN A 142 -1.81 83.81 -52.01
C GLN A 142 -1.67 83.76 -50.47
N ARG A 143 -1.79 84.94 -49.84
CA ARG A 143 -2.09 85.20 -48.41
C ARG A 143 -2.86 84.06 -47.74
N LEU A 144 -4.14 84.05 -48.09
CA LEU A 144 -5.16 83.25 -47.47
C LEU A 144 -5.05 81.77 -47.85
N THR A 145 -4.63 81.46 -49.08
CA THR A 145 -4.38 80.08 -49.51
C THR A 145 -3.29 79.42 -48.66
N LEU A 146 -2.17 80.13 -48.38
CA LEU A 146 -1.09 79.60 -47.53
C LEU A 146 -1.52 79.43 -46.07
N VAL A 147 -2.33 80.36 -45.54
CA VAL A 147 -2.92 80.22 -44.20
C VAL A 147 -3.82 78.98 -44.14
N MET A 148 -4.68 78.80 -45.14
CA MET A 148 -5.59 77.66 -45.21
C MET A 148 -4.84 76.32 -45.31
N LEU A 149 -3.75 76.27 -46.09
CA LEU A 149 -2.91 75.08 -46.20
C LEU A 149 -2.27 74.69 -44.85
N HIS A 150 -1.79 75.66 -44.08
CA HIS A 150 -1.25 75.39 -42.75
C HIS A 150 -2.33 74.93 -41.76
N ILE A 151 -3.50 75.56 -41.78
CA ILE A 151 -4.65 75.13 -40.97
C ILE A 151 -5.04 73.68 -41.32
N ALA A 152 -5.08 73.33 -42.61
CA ALA A 152 -5.36 71.98 -43.07
C ALA A 152 -4.33 70.93 -42.58
N MET A 153 -3.04 71.29 -42.57
CA MET A 153 -1.97 70.44 -42.02
C MET A 153 -2.10 70.23 -40.51
N MET A 154 -2.42 71.28 -39.75
CA MET A 154 -2.63 71.20 -38.31
C MET A 154 -3.80 70.29 -37.95
N ASP A 155 -4.89 70.42 -38.69
CA ASP A 155 -6.12 69.63 -38.56
C ASP A 155 -5.88 68.14 -38.83
N ALA A 156 -5.16 67.82 -39.91
CA ALA A 156 -4.73 66.45 -40.21
C ALA A 156 -3.75 65.89 -39.16
N GLY A 157 -2.79 66.70 -38.70
CA GLY A 157 -1.83 66.33 -37.66
C GLY A 157 -2.50 66.03 -36.32
N LEU A 158 -3.48 66.85 -35.94
CA LEU A 158 -4.29 66.65 -34.74
C LEU A 158 -5.07 65.34 -34.80
N MET A 159 -5.84 65.14 -35.88
CA MET A 159 -6.65 63.95 -36.08
C MET A 159 -5.80 62.66 -36.05
N THR A 160 -4.60 62.70 -36.63
CA THR A 160 -3.67 61.56 -36.63
C THR A 160 -3.05 61.33 -35.25
N ASN A 161 -2.74 62.38 -34.50
CA ASN A 161 -2.20 62.27 -33.14
C ASN A 161 -3.20 61.64 -32.16
N VAL A 162 -4.47 62.06 -32.23
CA VAL A 162 -5.57 61.46 -31.44
C VAL A 162 -5.70 59.97 -31.73
N LEU A 163 -5.63 59.56 -33.00
CA LEU A 163 -5.68 58.15 -33.39
C LEU A 163 -4.51 57.36 -32.80
N SER A 164 -3.28 57.86 -32.95
CA SER A 164 -2.07 57.18 -32.46
C SER A 164 -2.07 57.01 -30.94
N ASN A 165 -2.47 58.04 -30.19
CA ASN A 165 -2.54 57.97 -28.73
C ASN A 165 -3.63 56.99 -28.27
N ASP A 166 -4.84 57.08 -28.82
CA ASP A 166 -5.92 56.16 -28.44
C ASP A 166 -5.62 54.71 -28.89
N GLN A 167 -4.80 54.49 -29.92
CA GLN A 167 -4.32 53.15 -30.30
C GLN A 167 -3.28 52.63 -29.30
N ALA A 168 -2.32 53.48 -28.91
CA ALA A 168 -1.32 53.13 -27.91
C ALA A 168 -1.95 52.82 -26.54
N ASP A 169 -2.97 53.58 -26.13
CA ASP A 169 -3.71 53.35 -24.89
C ASP A 169 -4.49 52.04 -24.93
N ALA A 170 -5.20 51.77 -26.02
CA ALA A 170 -5.94 50.52 -26.19
C ALA A 170 -5.01 49.30 -26.13
N GLN A 171 -3.85 49.37 -26.81
CA GLN A 171 -2.85 48.31 -26.76
C GLN A 171 -2.21 48.15 -25.37
N ARG A 172 -1.98 49.25 -24.64
CA ARG A 172 -1.49 49.21 -23.25
C ARG A 172 -2.49 48.52 -22.33
N ALA A 173 -3.77 48.89 -22.40
CA ALA A 173 -4.84 48.30 -21.60
C ALA A 173 -5.03 46.80 -21.90
N GLU A 174 -4.96 46.41 -23.18
CA GLU A 174 -5.05 45.01 -23.59
C GLU A 174 -3.86 44.18 -23.08
N ARG A 175 -2.63 44.70 -23.19
CA ARG A 175 -1.43 44.05 -22.63
C ARG A 175 -1.52 43.89 -21.12
N GLN A 176 -1.93 44.92 -20.38
CA GLN A 176 -2.15 44.84 -18.94
C GLN A 176 -3.16 43.76 -18.57
N ARG A 177 -4.31 43.72 -19.27
CA ARG A 177 -5.33 42.70 -19.06
C ARG A 177 -4.79 41.29 -19.30
N PHE A 178 -4.06 41.07 -20.39
CA PHE A 178 -3.44 39.76 -20.65
C PHE A 178 -2.34 39.41 -19.66
N GLY A 179 -1.53 40.38 -19.22
CA GLY A 179 -0.53 40.21 -18.17
C GLY A 179 -1.14 39.75 -16.85
N SER A 180 -2.22 40.41 -16.39
CA SER A 180 -2.92 40.01 -15.17
C SER A 180 -3.61 38.65 -15.28
N LEU A 181 -4.24 38.34 -16.42
CA LEU A 181 -4.86 37.03 -16.64
C LEU A 181 -3.82 35.91 -16.69
N PHE A 182 -2.68 36.15 -17.32
CA PHE A 182 -1.55 35.23 -17.34
C PHE A 182 -1.03 34.97 -15.92
N GLU A 183 -0.75 36.03 -15.16
CA GLU A 183 -0.28 35.92 -13.77
C GLU A 183 -1.27 35.13 -12.89
N GLN A 184 -2.57 35.45 -12.96
CA GLN A 184 -3.59 34.72 -12.21
C GLN A 184 -3.63 33.23 -12.56
N ARG A 185 -3.56 32.90 -13.85
CA ARG A 185 -3.59 31.50 -14.28
C ARG A 185 -2.35 30.74 -13.82
N ILE A 186 -1.16 31.32 -13.99
CA ILE A 186 0.09 30.68 -13.58
C ILE A 186 0.15 30.52 -12.06
N VAL A 187 -0.24 31.54 -11.28
CA VAL A 187 -0.31 31.43 -9.82
C VAL A 187 -1.30 30.33 -9.39
N GLY A 188 -2.46 30.24 -10.05
CA GLY A 188 -3.43 29.18 -9.79
C GLY A 188 -2.89 27.77 -10.05
N GLU A 189 -2.19 27.55 -11.16
CA GLU A 189 -1.54 26.27 -11.48
C GLU A 189 -0.40 25.96 -10.49
N ILE A 190 0.39 26.96 -10.10
CA ILE A 190 1.45 26.81 -9.09
C ILE A 190 0.86 26.40 -7.74
N ASP A 191 -0.18 27.09 -7.26
CA ASP A 191 -0.83 26.76 -5.99
C ASP A 191 -1.45 25.34 -6.04
N GLY A 192 -1.96 24.92 -7.19
CA GLY A 192 -2.41 23.54 -7.44
C GLY A 192 -1.28 22.52 -7.33
N ALA A 193 -0.15 22.79 -7.98
CA ALA A 193 1.03 21.94 -7.93
C ALA A 193 1.66 21.88 -6.53
N THR A 194 1.66 22.98 -5.78
CA THR A 194 2.12 23.02 -4.38
C THR A 194 1.26 22.12 -3.49
N ARG A 195 -0.08 22.23 -3.56
CA ARG A 195 -0.98 21.35 -2.80
C ARG A 195 -0.80 19.87 -3.14
N LEU A 196 -0.60 19.57 -4.42
CA LEU A 196 -0.31 18.19 -4.85
C LEU A 196 1.03 17.70 -4.27
N GLY A 197 2.06 18.54 -4.29
CA GLY A 197 3.36 18.26 -3.68
C GLY A 197 3.28 18.01 -2.17
N GLU A 198 2.51 18.82 -1.44
CA GLU A 198 2.25 18.62 -0.01
C GLU A 198 1.55 17.29 0.26
N SER A 199 0.51 16.95 -0.52
CA SER A 199 -0.19 15.67 -0.39
C SER A 199 0.72 14.48 -0.67
N LEU A 200 1.57 14.55 -1.69
CA LEU A 200 2.50 13.47 -2.01
C LEU A 200 3.61 13.35 -0.95
N ARG A 201 4.02 14.46 -0.33
CA ARG A 201 4.98 14.45 0.78
C ARG A 201 4.43 13.75 2.02
N GLU A 202 3.15 13.97 2.35
CA GLU A 202 2.53 13.23 3.45
C GLU A 202 2.42 11.73 3.13
N GLN A 203 2.05 11.37 1.89
CA GLN A 203 2.05 9.97 1.44
C GLN A 203 3.44 9.33 1.52
N ALA A 204 4.51 10.07 1.17
CA ALA A 204 5.88 9.60 1.28
C ALA A 204 6.27 9.32 2.74
N LYS A 205 5.87 10.19 3.66
CA LYS A 205 6.11 10.05 5.10
C LYS A 205 5.36 8.85 5.68
N ASP A 206 4.11 8.63 5.28
CA ASP A 206 3.34 7.45 5.65
C ASP A 206 3.98 6.16 5.10
N ALA A 207 4.40 6.17 3.84
CA ALA A 207 5.13 5.06 3.22
C ALA A 207 6.46 4.79 3.95
N SER A 208 7.18 5.82 4.41
CA SER A 208 8.40 5.69 5.20
C SER A 208 8.13 5.01 6.55
N ALA A 209 7.04 5.41 7.23
CA ALA A 209 6.62 4.80 8.48
C ALA A 209 6.23 3.33 8.28
N ALA A 210 5.45 3.01 7.24
CA ALA A 210 5.07 1.65 6.89
C ALA A 210 6.30 0.77 6.58
N THR A 211 7.24 1.30 5.79
CA THR A 211 8.51 0.65 5.43
C THR A 211 9.35 0.32 6.67
N ARG A 212 9.49 1.27 7.61
CA ARG A 212 10.15 1.00 8.90
C ARG A 212 9.43 -0.08 9.72
N GLY A 213 8.09 -0.05 9.72
CA GLY A 213 7.28 -1.09 10.36
C GLY A 213 7.52 -2.47 9.73
N MET A 214 7.60 -2.55 8.41
CA MET A 214 7.92 -3.78 7.68
C MET A 214 9.29 -4.32 8.03
N LEU A 215 10.33 -3.48 8.12
CA LEU A 215 11.66 -3.90 8.57
C LEU A 215 11.64 -4.49 9.98
N GLY A 216 10.91 -3.85 10.91
CA GLY A 216 10.73 -4.37 12.26
C GLY A 216 10.04 -5.74 12.27
N LYS A 217 8.98 -5.91 11.48
CA LYS A 217 8.29 -7.21 11.35
C LYS A 217 9.14 -8.27 10.66
N ALA A 218 9.92 -7.91 9.66
CA ALA A 218 10.87 -8.81 9.04
C ALA A 218 11.91 -9.32 10.06
N SER A 219 12.42 -8.45 10.93
CA SER A 219 13.32 -8.86 12.02
C SER A 219 12.66 -9.78 13.04
N GLU A 220 11.41 -9.51 13.44
CA GLU A 220 10.64 -10.39 14.34
C GLU A 220 10.47 -11.80 13.73
N VAL A 221 10.10 -11.87 12.44
CA VAL A 221 9.92 -13.14 11.72
C VAL A 221 11.25 -13.87 11.55
N ALA A 222 12.35 -13.16 11.25
CA ALA A 222 13.68 -13.75 11.17
C ALA A 222 14.09 -14.42 12.49
N ALA A 223 13.89 -13.72 13.61
CA ALA A 223 14.17 -14.27 14.93
C ALA A 223 13.30 -15.51 15.24
N ALA A 224 12.01 -15.46 14.89
CA ALA A 224 11.10 -16.61 15.07
C ALA A 224 11.50 -17.82 14.22
N ALA A 225 11.95 -17.60 12.98
CA ALA A 225 12.46 -18.65 12.10
C ALA A 225 13.73 -19.28 12.67
N GLU A 226 14.68 -18.48 13.16
CA GLU A 226 15.91 -18.97 13.79
C GLU A 226 15.62 -19.79 15.06
N GLN A 227 14.72 -19.31 15.92
CA GLN A 227 14.28 -20.06 17.10
C GLN A 227 13.61 -21.38 16.73
N SER A 228 12.78 -21.38 15.68
CA SER A 228 12.14 -22.61 15.17
C SER A 228 13.17 -23.61 14.66
N ALA A 229 14.19 -23.17 13.92
CA ALA A 229 15.27 -24.02 13.44
C ALA A 229 16.07 -24.66 14.61
N LEU A 230 16.35 -23.89 15.68
CA LEU A 230 16.99 -24.40 16.89
C LEU A 230 16.11 -25.43 17.60
N ALA A 231 14.82 -25.15 17.77
CA ALA A 231 13.87 -26.07 18.39
C ALA A 231 13.76 -27.39 17.60
N MET A 232 13.78 -27.32 16.27
CA MET A 232 13.75 -28.52 15.43
C MET A 232 15.04 -29.35 15.53
N ARG A 233 16.23 -28.72 15.60
CA ARG A 233 17.48 -29.45 15.85
C ARG A 233 17.45 -30.21 17.18
N GLU A 234 16.88 -29.60 18.21
CA GLU A 234 16.73 -30.24 19.52
C GLU A 234 15.70 -31.37 19.51
N ALA A 235 14.59 -31.18 18.78
CA ALA A 235 13.59 -32.23 18.56
C ALA A 235 14.17 -33.43 17.80
N ALA A 236 15.03 -33.19 16.80
CA ALA A 236 15.74 -34.25 16.07
C ALA A 236 16.67 -35.04 17.00
N ARG A 237 17.44 -34.33 17.84
CA ARG A 237 18.32 -34.95 18.86
C ARG A 237 17.52 -35.81 19.84
N THR A 238 16.37 -35.32 20.28
CA THR A 238 15.46 -36.04 21.17
C THR A 238 14.89 -37.29 20.49
N SER A 239 14.47 -37.17 19.23
CA SER A 239 13.93 -38.29 18.45
C SER A 239 14.98 -39.39 18.25
N ALA A 240 16.24 -39.01 17.95
CA ALA A 240 17.35 -39.96 17.89
C ALA A 240 17.65 -40.62 19.25
N GLY A 241 17.44 -39.89 20.36
CA GLY A 241 17.50 -40.44 21.71
C GLY A 241 16.41 -41.48 21.97
N LEU A 242 15.16 -41.19 21.56
CA LEU A 242 14.03 -42.09 21.72
C LEU A 242 14.20 -43.39 20.92
N ILE A 243 14.72 -43.32 19.69
CA ILE A 243 15.01 -44.53 18.90
C ILE A 243 15.98 -45.45 19.63
N ARG A 244 17.05 -44.90 20.21
CA ARG A 244 18.00 -45.69 21.02
C ARG A 244 17.33 -46.31 22.24
N ALA A 245 16.53 -45.53 22.97
CA ALA A 245 15.81 -46.05 24.14
C ALA A 245 14.82 -47.17 23.78
N ILE A 246 14.20 -47.12 22.60
CA ILE A 246 13.33 -48.19 22.09
C ILE A 246 14.14 -49.45 21.78
N GLU A 247 15.31 -49.33 21.15
CA GLU A 247 16.20 -50.48 20.88
C GLU A 247 16.75 -51.11 22.16
N ASP A 248 17.11 -50.29 23.15
CA ASP A 248 17.54 -50.78 24.47
C ASP A 248 16.39 -51.55 25.16
N ALA A 249 15.17 -51.00 25.12
CA ALA A 249 13.98 -51.65 25.68
C ALA A 249 13.64 -52.96 24.95
N ARG A 250 13.82 -53.04 23.63
CA ARG A 250 13.68 -54.30 22.87
C ARG A 250 14.65 -55.36 23.36
N THR A 251 15.92 -54.99 23.51
CA THR A 251 16.97 -55.90 24.00
C THR A 251 16.67 -56.42 25.40
N GLU A 252 16.21 -55.56 26.31
CA GLU A 252 15.78 -55.93 27.66
C GLU A 252 14.60 -56.92 27.64
N VAL A 253 13.59 -56.67 26.80
CA VAL A 253 12.41 -57.54 26.66
C VAL A 253 12.78 -58.91 26.09
N GLU A 254 13.65 -58.96 25.08
CA GLU A 254 14.18 -60.22 24.55
C GLU A 254 14.98 -60.99 25.61
N GLY A 255 15.79 -60.28 26.40
CA GLY A 255 16.50 -60.85 27.54
C GLY A 255 15.54 -61.49 28.55
N ALA A 256 14.50 -60.76 28.95
CA ALA A 256 13.47 -61.23 29.88
C ALA A 256 12.71 -62.46 29.34
N ALA A 257 12.32 -62.45 28.06
CA ALA A 257 11.70 -63.60 27.40
C ALA A 257 12.63 -64.83 27.39
N GLY A 258 13.93 -64.61 27.19
CA GLY A 258 14.95 -65.65 27.30
C GLY A 258 15.09 -66.23 28.71
N VAL A 259 14.98 -65.41 29.76
CA VAL A 259 14.92 -65.90 31.16
C VAL A 259 13.67 -66.74 31.39
N ALA A 260 12.52 -66.27 30.93
CA ALA A 260 11.25 -66.97 31.09
C ALA A 260 11.28 -68.35 30.41
N LEU A 261 11.86 -68.46 29.22
CA LEU A 261 12.02 -69.74 28.50
C LEU A 261 12.88 -70.73 29.30
N ARG A 262 13.98 -70.27 29.92
CA ARG A 262 14.82 -71.12 30.78
C ARG A 262 14.06 -71.58 32.02
N ALA A 263 13.26 -70.71 32.63
CA ALA A 263 12.42 -71.05 33.78
C ALA A 263 11.37 -72.11 33.42
N ALA A 264 10.70 -71.99 32.27
CA ALA A 264 9.76 -73.01 31.78
C ALA A 264 10.44 -74.37 31.58
N LYS A 265 11.64 -74.39 30.98
CA LYS A 265 12.42 -75.63 30.82
C LYS A 265 12.75 -76.27 32.17
N GLN A 266 13.28 -75.49 33.11
CA GLN A 266 13.63 -75.99 34.45
C GLN A 266 12.40 -76.49 35.21
N SER A 267 11.25 -75.85 35.05
CA SER A 267 9.99 -76.30 35.63
C SER A 267 9.53 -77.63 35.01
N GLY A 268 9.66 -77.81 33.69
CA GLY A 268 9.38 -79.08 33.01
C GLY A 268 10.28 -80.23 33.47
N ASP A 269 11.58 -79.96 33.66
CA ASP A 269 12.53 -80.92 34.21
C ASP A 269 12.15 -81.32 35.65
N ALA A 270 11.72 -80.36 36.48
CA ALA A 270 11.27 -80.61 37.84
C ALA A 270 9.96 -81.43 37.91
N VAL A 271 9.02 -81.22 36.99
CA VAL A 271 7.81 -82.06 36.86
C VAL A 271 8.18 -83.50 36.50
N THR A 272 9.10 -83.68 35.55
CA THR A 272 9.57 -85.01 35.14
C THR A 272 10.22 -85.75 36.32
N MET A 273 11.09 -85.07 37.07
CA MET A 273 11.72 -85.63 38.27
C MET A 273 10.70 -85.99 39.36
N SER A 274 9.71 -85.13 39.57
CA SER A 274 8.63 -85.37 40.54
C SER A 274 7.77 -86.57 40.14
N SER A 275 7.50 -86.76 38.85
CA SER A 275 6.78 -87.93 38.34
C SER A 275 7.54 -89.23 38.65
N THR A 276 8.86 -89.25 38.36
CA THR A 276 9.72 -90.41 38.67
C THR A 276 9.75 -90.71 40.17
N LEU A 277 9.84 -89.68 41.02
CA LEU A 277 9.79 -89.85 42.48
C LEU A 277 8.45 -90.43 42.95
N SER A 278 7.34 -90.00 42.33
CA SER A 278 6.00 -90.54 42.62
C SER A 278 5.89 -92.02 42.26
N GLU A 279 6.45 -92.43 41.12
CA GLU A 279 6.51 -93.84 40.72
C GLU A 279 7.36 -94.68 41.69
N HIS A 280 8.53 -94.17 42.09
CA HIS A 280 9.37 -94.83 43.09
C HIS A 280 8.67 -94.97 44.44
N ALA A 281 7.99 -93.92 44.91
CA ALA A 281 7.21 -93.95 46.14
C ALA A 281 6.08 -95.00 46.10
N LYS A 282 5.38 -95.12 44.96
CA LYS A 282 4.35 -96.15 44.75
C LYS A 282 4.92 -97.57 44.73
N SER A 283 6.11 -97.76 44.17
CA SER A 283 6.82 -99.04 44.22
C SER A 283 7.19 -99.42 45.65
N ILE A 284 7.71 -98.47 46.44
CA ILE A 284 8.02 -98.69 47.86
C ILE A 284 6.76 -99.04 48.65
N GLU A 285 5.65 -98.34 48.42
CA GLU A 285 4.35 -98.63 49.05
C GLU A 285 3.90 -100.08 48.80
N SER A 286 4.06 -100.58 47.57
CA SER A 286 3.78 -101.98 47.24
C SER A 286 4.67 -102.97 48.01
N ILE A 287 5.96 -102.63 48.22
CA ILE A 287 6.90 -103.45 48.98
C ILE A 287 6.52 -103.45 50.47
N LEU A 288 6.17 -102.29 51.03
CA LEU A 288 5.72 -102.17 52.41
C LEU A 288 4.45 -102.97 52.68
N GLY A 289 3.50 -102.99 51.73
CA GLY A 289 2.32 -103.86 51.80
C GLY A 289 2.70 -105.33 51.95
N LEU A 290 3.62 -105.82 51.11
CA LEU A 290 4.12 -107.19 51.20
C LEU A 290 4.84 -107.47 52.53
N ILE A 291 5.67 -106.55 53.03
CA ILE A 291 6.37 -106.70 54.32
C ILE A 291 5.35 -106.77 55.47
N ARG A 292 4.32 -105.93 55.43
CA ARG A 292 3.24 -105.95 56.42
C ARG A 292 2.48 -107.26 56.41
N ASP A 293 2.20 -107.83 55.23
CA ASP A 293 1.57 -109.15 55.08
C ASP A 293 2.48 -110.26 55.65
N ILE A 294 3.79 -110.22 55.36
CA ILE A 294 4.77 -111.17 55.91
C ILE A 294 4.86 -111.05 57.44
N ALA A 295 4.88 -109.84 57.99
CA ALA A 295 4.88 -109.61 59.42
C ALA A 295 3.59 -110.15 60.07
N GLY A 296 2.43 -109.94 59.43
CA GLY A 296 1.15 -110.50 59.85
C GLY A 296 1.14 -112.04 59.86
N GLN A 297 1.64 -112.67 58.79
CA GLN A 297 1.79 -114.12 58.70
C GLN A 297 2.77 -114.66 59.75
N THR A 298 3.89 -113.97 59.97
CA THR A 298 4.90 -114.34 60.98
C THR A 298 4.32 -114.25 62.39
N ASN A 299 3.54 -113.21 62.69
CA ASN A 299 2.85 -113.05 63.97
C ASN A 299 1.81 -114.17 64.20
N LEU A 300 1.09 -114.60 63.16
CA LEU A 300 0.16 -115.74 63.23
C LEU A 300 0.89 -117.07 63.43
N LEU A 301 2.00 -117.31 62.71
CA LEU A 301 2.85 -118.49 62.88
C LEU A 301 3.42 -118.56 64.29
N ALA A 302 3.93 -117.43 64.80
CA ALA A 302 4.47 -117.32 66.15
C ALA A 302 3.38 -117.55 67.21
N LEU A 303 2.17 -117.01 67.01
CA LEU A 303 1.03 -117.26 67.90
C LEU A 303 0.66 -118.75 67.95
N ASN A 304 0.57 -119.42 66.80
CA ASN A 304 0.31 -120.85 66.71
C ASN A 304 1.41 -121.66 67.44
N ALA A 305 2.68 -121.26 67.27
CA ALA A 305 3.81 -121.87 67.97
C ALA A 305 3.74 -121.66 69.49
N THR A 306 3.35 -120.48 69.97
CA THR A 306 3.13 -120.21 71.40
C THR A 306 2.01 -121.07 71.97
N ILE A 307 0.92 -121.28 71.23
CA ILE A 307 -0.19 -122.15 71.63
C ILE A 307 0.28 -123.60 71.78
N GLU A 308 1.02 -124.12 70.78
CA GLU A 308 1.50 -125.51 70.84
C GLU A 308 2.58 -125.71 71.91
N ALA A 309 3.43 -124.70 72.14
CA ALA A 309 4.40 -124.71 73.23
C ALA A 309 3.73 -124.72 74.62
N ALA A 310 2.63 -123.97 74.80
CA ALA A 310 1.82 -124.01 76.02
C ALA A 310 1.15 -125.39 76.21
N ARG A 311 0.74 -126.03 75.11
CA ARG A 311 0.12 -127.37 75.11
C ARG A 311 1.09 -128.47 75.53
N ALA A 312 2.38 -128.31 75.22
CA ALA A 312 3.46 -129.23 75.61
C ALA A 312 3.91 -129.10 77.09
N GLY A 313 3.36 -128.15 77.86
CA GLY A 313 3.68 -127.97 79.28
C GLY A 313 5.16 -127.59 79.52
N ASP A 314 5.79 -128.17 80.54
CA ASP A 314 7.19 -127.86 80.90
C ASP A 314 8.20 -128.21 79.79
N ALA A 315 7.91 -129.20 78.94
CA ALA A 315 8.78 -129.58 77.83
C ALA A 315 8.81 -128.53 76.69
N GLY A 316 7.78 -127.68 76.57
CA GLY A 316 7.66 -126.65 75.54
C GLY A 316 8.23 -125.28 75.93
N ARG A 317 8.74 -125.13 77.16
CA ARG A 317 9.04 -123.83 77.76
C ARG A 317 10.11 -123.01 77.01
N GLY A 318 11.15 -123.67 76.49
CA GLY A 318 12.15 -123.02 75.63
C GLY A 318 11.61 -122.58 74.28
N PHE A 319 10.71 -123.37 73.68
CA PHE A 319 10.05 -123.05 72.42
C PHE A 319 9.05 -121.89 72.56
N ALA A 320 8.35 -121.81 73.71
CA ALA A 320 7.44 -120.72 74.03
C ALA A 320 8.16 -119.35 74.07
N VAL A 321 9.38 -119.30 74.63
CA VAL A 321 10.19 -118.07 74.68
C VAL A 321 10.58 -117.62 73.26
N VAL A 322 11.05 -118.55 72.42
CA VAL A 322 11.40 -118.23 71.02
C VAL A 322 10.16 -117.78 70.24
N ALA A 323 9.04 -118.46 70.38
CA ALA A 323 7.79 -118.07 69.72
C ALA A 323 7.31 -116.68 70.15
N GLN A 324 7.43 -116.33 71.43
CA GLN A 324 7.08 -115.00 71.93
C GLN A 324 8.04 -113.92 71.40
N GLU A 325 9.34 -114.21 71.29
CA GLU A 325 10.33 -113.29 70.71
C GLU A 325 10.05 -113.03 69.22
N VAL A 326 9.76 -114.09 68.45
CA VAL A 326 9.36 -113.98 67.03
C VAL A 326 8.06 -113.17 66.89
N LYS A 327 7.08 -113.39 67.78
CA LYS A 327 5.84 -112.62 67.81
C LYS A 327 6.10 -111.14 68.10
N SER A 328 6.98 -110.83 69.05
CA SER A 328 7.39 -109.46 69.36
C SER A 328 8.06 -108.79 68.16
N LEU A 329 9.01 -109.49 67.52
CA LEU A 329 9.75 -109.00 66.36
C LEU A 329 8.81 -108.76 65.15
N ALA A 330 7.83 -109.63 64.94
CA ALA A 330 6.81 -109.46 63.91
C ALA A 330 5.95 -108.21 64.15
N ASN A 331 5.51 -107.97 65.40
CA ASN A 331 4.77 -106.75 65.77
C ASN A 331 5.62 -105.47 65.68
N GLN A 332 6.92 -105.57 65.97
CA GLN A 332 7.85 -104.45 65.78
C GLN A 332 8.06 -104.16 64.28
N THR A 333 8.17 -105.21 63.46
CA THR A 333 8.27 -105.09 62.00
C THR A 333 7.03 -104.45 61.41
N ALA A 334 5.83 -104.87 61.80
CA ALA A 334 4.58 -104.27 61.35
C ALA A 334 4.50 -102.78 61.69
N ARG A 335 4.81 -102.40 62.94
CA ARG A 335 4.83 -100.99 63.37
C ARG A 335 5.84 -100.15 62.60
N ALA A 336 7.07 -100.65 62.43
CA ALA A 336 8.09 -99.96 61.64
C ALA A 336 7.64 -99.80 60.17
N THR A 337 6.96 -100.81 59.62
CA THR A 337 6.42 -100.77 58.24
C THR A 337 5.32 -99.70 58.10
N ASP A 338 4.41 -99.60 59.08
CA ASP A 338 3.37 -98.56 59.10
C ASP A 338 3.97 -97.15 59.27
N GLU A 339 5.02 -96.99 60.08
CA GLU A 339 5.74 -95.71 60.20
C GLU A 339 6.40 -95.29 58.87
N ILE A 340 7.07 -96.23 58.18
CA ILE A 340 7.65 -95.96 56.85
C ILE A 340 6.55 -95.65 55.83
N ALA A 341 5.41 -96.35 55.86
CA ALA A 341 4.28 -96.08 54.99
C ALA A 341 3.75 -94.65 55.17
N GLY A 342 3.65 -94.17 56.42
CA GLY A 342 3.34 -92.78 56.73
C GLY A 342 4.33 -91.79 56.08
N LYS A 343 5.64 -92.06 56.17
CA LYS A 343 6.68 -91.24 55.52
C LYS A 343 6.58 -91.25 53.99
N ILE A 344 6.24 -92.38 53.39
CA ILE A 344 6.04 -92.48 51.93
C ILE A 344 4.80 -91.68 51.50
N ALA A 345 3.71 -91.71 52.28
CA ALA A 345 2.54 -90.89 52.02
C ALA A 345 2.85 -89.38 52.08
N ASP A 346 3.65 -88.94 53.06
CA ASP A 346 4.14 -87.55 53.16
C ASP A 346 4.98 -87.16 51.93
N ILE A 347 5.88 -88.05 51.47
CA ILE A 347 6.70 -87.83 50.27
C ILE A 347 5.80 -87.69 49.02
N GLN A 348 4.81 -88.56 48.85
CA GLN A 348 3.88 -88.47 47.72
C GLN A 348 3.07 -87.16 47.75
N ALA A 349 2.60 -86.74 48.93
CA ALA A 349 1.87 -85.48 49.10
C ALA A 349 2.74 -84.25 48.75
N SER A 350 3.98 -84.22 49.24
CA SER A 350 4.96 -83.17 48.90
C SER A 350 5.29 -83.15 47.40
N THR A 351 5.38 -84.33 46.78
CA THR A 351 5.62 -84.48 45.34
C THR A 351 4.46 -83.91 44.52
N ARG A 352 3.19 -84.21 44.89
CA ARG A 352 2.01 -83.64 44.24
C ARG A 352 1.97 -82.12 44.33
N LEU A 353 2.26 -81.57 45.51
CA LEU A 353 2.33 -80.11 45.70
C LEU A 353 3.43 -79.46 44.84
N SER A 354 4.56 -80.15 44.67
CA SER A 354 5.66 -79.69 43.81
C SER A 354 5.27 -79.67 42.32
N VAL A 355 4.48 -80.64 41.86
CA VAL A 355 3.94 -80.65 40.49
C VAL A 355 2.96 -79.49 40.29
N GLU A 356 1.98 -79.33 41.17
CA GLU A 356 0.99 -78.22 41.09
C GLU A 356 1.67 -76.84 41.11
N THR A 357 2.71 -76.69 41.93
CA THR A 357 3.48 -75.43 41.98
C THR A 357 4.24 -75.18 40.68
N ASN A 358 4.80 -76.21 40.05
CA ASN A 358 5.45 -76.10 38.75
C ASN A 358 4.45 -75.79 37.62
N GLU A 359 3.24 -76.34 37.66
CA GLU A 359 2.19 -75.99 36.69
C GLU A 359 1.85 -74.50 36.75
N ARG A 360 1.68 -73.95 37.96
CA ARG A 360 1.47 -72.50 38.16
C ARG A 360 2.66 -71.65 37.67
N ILE A 361 3.89 -72.12 37.84
CA ILE A 361 5.08 -71.46 37.27
C ILE A 361 5.00 -71.47 35.75
N ARG A 362 4.59 -72.58 35.12
CA ARG A 362 4.46 -72.68 33.66
C ARG A 362 3.42 -71.70 33.12
N ASP A 363 2.29 -71.56 33.80
CA ASP A 363 1.24 -70.60 33.43
C ASP A 363 1.75 -69.16 33.55
N THR A 364 2.43 -68.83 34.66
CA THR A 364 3.06 -67.52 34.87
C THR A 364 4.08 -67.20 33.77
N VAL A 365 4.89 -68.19 33.35
CA VAL A 365 5.84 -68.02 32.24
C VAL A 365 5.10 -67.75 30.92
N GLY A 366 3.98 -68.44 30.66
CA GLY A 366 3.14 -68.19 29.50
C GLY A 366 2.61 -66.75 29.47
N GLU A 367 2.16 -66.22 30.61
CA GLU A 367 1.74 -64.81 30.74
C GLU A 367 2.88 -63.84 30.46
N VAL A 368 4.09 -64.12 30.98
CA VAL A 368 5.29 -63.31 30.71
C VAL A 368 5.63 -63.29 29.22
N GLN A 369 5.56 -64.44 28.54
CA GLN A 369 5.79 -64.51 27.09
C GLN A 369 4.75 -63.72 26.29
N ALA A 370 3.47 -63.84 26.63
CA ALA A 370 2.41 -63.06 26.00
C ALA A 370 2.57 -61.55 26.25
N SER A 371 3.05 -61.16 27.43
CA SER A 371 3.36 -59.77 27.76
C SER A 371 4.56 -59.24 26.95
N ALA A 372 5.62 -60.03 26.84
CA ALA A 372 6.80 -59.67 26.05
C ALA A 372 6.44 -59.41 24.57
N GLU A 373 5.60 -60.26 23.97
CA GLU A 373 5.16 -60.08 22.58
C GLU A 373 4.32 -58.80 22.39
N ARG A 374 3.41 -58.51 23.34
CA ARG A 374 2.65 -57.23 23.30
C ARG A 374 3.56 -56.02 23.42
N ILE A 375 4.57 -56.07 24.27
CA ILE A 375 5.56 -54.99 24.41
C ILE A 375 6.36 -54.85 23.11
N ARG A 376 6.78 -55.95 22.48
CA ARG A 376 7.49 -55.95 21.20
C ARG A 376 6.68 -55.23 20.11
N HIS A 377 5.40 -55.56 19.97
CA HIS A 377 4.50 -54.87 19.04
C HIS A 377 4.34 -53.37 19.37
N ALA A 378 4.22 -53.02 20.65
CA ALA A 378 4.16 -51.62 21.06
C ALA A 378 5.46 -50.86 20.73
N MET A 379 6.62 -51.49 20.89
CA MET A 379 7.92 -50.92 20.52
C MET A 379 8.05 -50.75 19.00
N ASP A 380 7.55 -51.68 18.18
CA ASP A 380 7.47 -51.54 16.72
C ASP A 380 6.64 -50.31 16.32
N ALA A 381 5.45 -50.15 16.90
CA ALA A 381 4.58 -48.99 16.64
C ALA A 381 5.21 -47.66 17.11
N GLN A 382 5.89 -47.67 18.27
CA GLN A 382 6.60 -46.49 18.76
C GLN A 382 7.78 -46.11 17.84
N ALA A 383 8.57 -47.07 17.37
CA ALA A 383 9.68 -46.80 16.46
C ALA A 383 9.19 -46.17 15.14
N GLN A 384 8.09 -46.66 14.59
CA GLN A 384 7.45 -46.06 13.41
C GLN A 384 6.97 -44.64 13.68
N THR A 385 6.35 -44.41 14.85
CA THR A 385 5.87 -43.08 15.25
C THR A 385 7.03 -42.08 15.38
N VAL A 386 8.13 -42.48 16.03
CA VAL A 386 9.32 -41.62 16.17
C VAL A 386 9.96 -41.33 14.82
N THR A 387 9.94 -42.29 13.88
CA THR A 387 10.42 -42.06 12.51
C THR A 387 9.58 -41.00 11.79
N MET A 388 8.25 -41.03 11.93
CA MET A 388 7.37 -39.99 11.39
C MET A 388 7.61 -38.63 12.05
N ILE A 389 7.85 -38.59 13.36
CA ILE A 389 8.22 -37.36 14.07
C ILE A 389 9.52 -36.78 13.51
N THR A 390 10.55 -37.61 13.30
CA THR A 390 11.82 -37.15 12.72
C THR A 390 11.61 -36.54 11.33
N ALA A 391 10.78 -37.16 10.48
CA ALA A 391 10.48 -36.61 9.16
C ALA A 391 9.75 -35.24 9.25
N ALA A 392 8.79 -35.10 10.17
CA ALA A 392 8.09 -33.83 10.39
C ALA A 392 9.01 -32.73 10.95
N VAL A 393 9.98 -33.12 11.80
CA VAL A 393 11.01 -32.22 12.33
C VAL A 393 11.91 -31.70 11.21
N ASP A 394 12.36 -32.57 10.30
CA ASP A 394 13.19 -32.19 9.16
C ASP A 394 12.44 -31.25 8.21
N GLU A 395 11.17 -31.55 7.90
CA GLU A 395 10.32 -30.68 7.08
C GLU A 395 10.15 -29.29 7.71
N THR A 396 9.89 -29.24 9.01
CA THR A 396 9.74 -27.97 9.75
C THR A 396 11.05 -27.19 9.79
N ALA A 397 12.19 -27.87 9.92
CA ALA A 397 13.51 -27.23 9.88
C ALA A 397 13.79 -26.60 8.50
N LEU A 398 13.45 -27.31 7.42
CA LEU A 398 13.56 -26.79 6.05
C LEU A 398 12.62 -25.58 5.83
N ALA A 399 11.40 -25.64 6.35
CA ALA A 399 10.47 -24.52 6.28
C ALA A 399 10.99 -23.28 7.02
N ALA A 400 11.62 -23.46 8.18
CA ALA A 400 12.25 -22.37 8.93
C ALA A 400 13.43 -21.74 8.15
N ASP A 401 14.26 -22.55 7.51
CA ASP A 401 15.38 -22.07 6.67
C ASP A 401 14.89 -21.30 5.43
N SER A 402 13.86 -21.83 4.75
CA SER A 402 13.20 -21.15 3.64
C SER A 402 12.57 -19.81 4.07
N MET A 403 12.00 -19.76 5.28
CA MET A 403 11.44 -18.53 5.84
C MET A 403 12.53 -17.49 6.09
N SER A 404 13.69 -17.90 6.62
CA SER A 404 14.86 -17.02 6.82
C SER A 404 15.40 -16.44 5.50
N THR A 405 15.44 -17.26 4.44
CA THR A 405 15.84 -16.79 3.10
C THR A 405 14.82 -15.79 2.55
N THR A 406 13.52 -16.10 2.66
CA THR A 406 12.45 -15.23 2.18
C THR A 406 12.42 -13.89 2.92
N ILE A 407 12.64 -13.91 4.24
CA ILE A 407 12.62 -12.68 5.05
C ILE A 407 13.84 -11.81 4.78
N SER A 408 14.98 -12.43 4.43
CA SER A 408 16.18 -11.71 3.98
C SER A 408 15.92 -10.97 2.67
N ALA A 409 15.25 -11.60 1.71
CA ALA A 409 14.83 -10.96 0.46
C ALA A 409 13.84 -9.81 0.72
N ILE A 410 12.81 -10.03 1.56
CA ILE A 410 11.86 -8.99 1.95
C ILE A 410 12.59 -7.79 2.58
N ARG A 411 13.56 -8.03 3.47
CA ARG A 411 14.35 -6.97 4.09
C ARG A 411 15.10 -6.14 3.06
N GLN A 412 15.75 -6.81 2.09
CA GLN A 412 16.46 -6.14 1.00
C GLN A 412 15.51 -5.31 0.12
N ASP A 413 14.38 -5.87 -0.30
CA ASP A 413 13.38 -5.16 -1.11
C ASP A 413 12.83 -3.95 -0.34
N THR A 414 12.60 -4.10 0.97
CA THR A 414 12.13 -3.01 1.84
C THR A 414 13.19 -1.92 2.01
N GLU A 415 14.48 -2.26 2.04
CA GLU A 415 15.59 -1.29 2.03
C GLU A 415 15.64 -0.50 0.71
N VAL A 416 15.37 -1.14 -0.43
CA VAL A 416 15.25 -0.46 -1.73
C VAL A 416 14.10 0.53 -1.71
N VAL A 417 12.91 0.11 -1.26
CA VAL A 417 11.74 1.00 -1.12
C VAL A 417 12.04 2.18 -0.19
N ALA A 418 12.74 1.96 0.92
CA ALA A 418 13.16 3.03 1.81
C ALA A 418 14.05 4.07 1.10
N SER A 419 14.97 3.60 0.25
CA SER A 419 15.84 4.48 -0.55
C SER A 419 15.05 5.27 -1.60
N GLU A 420 14.08 4.64 -2.26
CA GLU A 420 13.21 5.31 -3.24
C GLU A 420 12.37 6.41 -2.58
N ILE A 421 11.85 6.18 -1.37
CA ILE A 421 11.11 7.19 -0.60
C ILE A 421 12.02 8.39 -0.25
N ASP A 422 13.26 8.14 0.17
CA ASP A 422 14.24 9.21 0.45
C ASP A 422 14.60 10.00 -0.82
N GLN A 423 14.69 9.35 -1.99
CA GLN A 423 14.83 10.05 -3.27
C GLN A 423 13.59 10.88 -3.62
N LEU A 424 12.39 10.36 -3.37
CA LEU A 424 11.13 11.05 -3.61
C LEU A 424 11.02 12.32 -2.74
N GLU A 425 11.39 12.26 -1.47
CA GLU A 425 11.43 13.41 -0.56
C GLU A 425 12.38 14.51 -1.05
N ARG A 426 13.58 14.15 -1.51
CA ARG A 426 14.50 15.10 -2.17
C ARG A 426 13.92 15.70 -3.44
N GLY A 427 13.20 14.89 -4.22
CA GLY A 427 12.49 15.32 -5.42
C GLY A 427 11.48 16.44 -5.13
N PHE A 428 10.70 16.32 -4.04
CA PHE A 428 9.74 17.36 -3.66
C PHE A 428 10.40 18.68 -3.30
N VAL A 429 11.52 18.68 -2.57
CA VAL A 429 12.27 19.90 -2.25
C VAL A 429 12.72 20.62 -3.54
N SER A 430 13.15 19.84 -4.56
CA SER A 430 13.53 20.41 -5.85
C SER A 430 12.33 21.01 -6.61
N VAL A 431 11.19 20.30 -6.64
CA VAL A 431 9.97 20.78 -7.29
C VAL A 431 9.46 22.06 -6.63
N GLU A 432 9.46 22.12 -5.30
CA GLU A 432 9.04 23.30 -4.53
C GLU A 432 9.92 24.53 -4.87
N GLY A 433 11.23 24.34 -4.96
CA GLY A 433 12.16 25.40 -5.40
C GLY A 433 11.90 25.87 -6.84
N LYS A 434 11.55 24.97 -7.75
CA LYS A 434 11.19 25.32 -9.15
C LYS A 434 9.87 26.07 -9.21
N LEU A 435 8.85 25.66 -8.44
CA LEU A 435 7.56 26.33 -8.36
C LEU A 435 7.69 27.75 -7.78
N ALA A 436 8.50 27.92 -6.74
CA ALA A 436 8.81 29.24 -6.19
C ALA A 436 9.49 30.15 -7.22
N SER A 437 10.47 29.61 -7.97
CA SER A 437 11.15 30.35 -9.04
C SER A 437 10.19 30.74 -10.17
N LEU A 438 9.28 29.83 -10.56
CA LEU A 438 8.27 30.10 -11.58
C LEU A 438 7.28 31.18 -11.13
N ARG A 439 6.91 31.20 -9.84
CA ARG A 439 6.04 32.24 -9.25
C ARG A 439 6.69 33.62 -9.35
N HIS A 440 7.97 33.71 -9.00
CA HIS A 440 8.73 34.96 -9.15
C HIS A 440 8.81 35.40 -10.61
N ALA A 441 9.21 34.51 -11.52
CA ALA A 441 9.31 34.82 -12.94
C ALA A 441 7.97 35.27 -13.56
N SER A 442 6.86 34.64 -13.16
CA SER A 442 5.52 35.03 -13.63
C SER A 442 5.11 36.41 -13.14
N SER A 443 5.42 36.76 -11.88
CA SER A 443 5.13 38.09 -11.34
C SER A 443 6.01 39.18 -11.95
N ASP A 444 7.29 38.88 -12.21
CA ASP A 444 8.19 39.78 -12.93
C ASP A 444 7.71 40.02 -14.37
N PHE A 445 7.31 38.96 -15.08
CA PHE A 445 6.75 39.07 -16.43
C PHE A 445 5.45 39.89 -16.44
N GLY A 446 4.53 39.64 -15.50
CA GLY A 446 3.31 40.42 -15.34
C GLY A 446 3.58 41.92 -15.17
N ARG A 447 4.61 42.27 -14.36
CA ARG A 447 5.07 43.65 -14.19
C ARG A 447 5.74 44.25 -15.41
N GLN A 448 6.45 43.47 -16.22
CA GLN A 448 7.12 43.96 -17.44
C GLN A 448 6.16 44.17 -18.61
N VAL A 449 5.06 43.40 -18.65
CA VAL A 449 4.03 43.49 -19.70
C VAL A 449 3.01 44.60 -19.42
N ALA A 450 2.80 44.94 -18.16
CA ALA A 450 1.93 46.03 -17.70
C ALA A 450 2.53 47.42 -17.95
#